data_AF-A0A1A2V8R5-F1
#
_entry.id   AF-A0A1A2V8R5-F1
#
_cell.length_a   1.000
_cell.length_b   1.000
_cell.length_c   1.000
_cell.angle_alpha   90.00
_cell.angle_beta   90.00
_cell.angle_gamma   90.00
#
_symmetry.space_group_name_H-M   'P 1'
#
loop_
_entity.id
_entity.type
_entity.pdbx_description
1 polymer ?
#
loop_
_entity_poly.entity_id
_entity_poly.type
_entity_poly.pdbx_seq_one_letter_code
_entity_poly.pdbx_strand_id
1 'polypeptide(L)'
;MSETAAPDDEFLADLEEAMRDVVDPELGINVVDLGLVYGLNVEEGEEGTVALIDMTLTSAACPLTDVIEDQSRSALVSSGLVDELRINWVWNPPWGPDKITEDGREQLRALGFTV
;
A
#
# COMPACT_ATOMS: atom_id res chain seq x y z
N MET A 1 19.93 17.76 13.91
CA MET A 1 19.30 17.94 12.60
C MET A 1 17.87 17.47 12.81
N SER A 2 16.99 18.35 13.29
CA SER A 2 16.03 19.11 12.48
C SER A 2 15.37 18.22 11.43
N GLU A 3 14.17 17.75 11.72
CA GLU A 3 13.00 17.99 10.89
C GLU A 3 11.78 17.89 11.81
N THR A 4 10.94 18.92 11.84
CA THR A 4 9.60 18.83 12.41
C THR A 4 8.80 18.04 11.39
N ALA A 5 8.71 16.73 11.56
CA ALA A 5 7.73 15.92 10.86
C ALA A 5 6.35 16.46 11.27
N ALA A 6 5.53 16.82 10.28
CA ALA A 6 4.13 17.12 10.52
C ALA A 6 3.47 15.88 11.16
N PRO A 7 2.45 16.02 12.01
CA PRO A 7 1.81 14.89 12.70
C PRO A 7 1.37 13.76 11.75
N ASP A 8 1.14 14.10 10.48
CA ASP A 8 0.74 13.21 9.40
C ASP A 8 1.86 12.25 8.97
N ASP A 9 3.14 12.65 9.06
CA ASP A 9 4.28 11.90 8.51
C ASP A 9 4.64 10.67 9.35
N GLU A 10 4.59 10.80 10.69
CA GLU A 10 4.84 9.69 11.61
C GLU A 10 3.73 8.64 11.52
N PHE A 11 2.48 9.08 11.33
CA PHE A 11 1.33 8.21 11.12
C PHE A 11 1.38 7.52 9.75
N LEU A 12 1.78 8.23 8.69
CA LEU A 12 2.03 7.65 7.38
C LEU A 12 3.14 6.60 7.42
N ALA A 13 4.20 6.82 8.21
CA ALA A 13 5.27 5.84 8.39
C ALA A 13 4.77 4.56 9.08
N ASP A 14 3.93 4.69 10.11
CA ASP A 14 3.34 3.54 10.81
C ASP A 14 2.37 2.76 9.89
N LEU A 15 1.55 3.47 9.11
CA LEU A 15 0.72 2.88 8.06
C LEU A 15 1.55 2.16 7.00
N GLU A 16 2.63 2.78 6.52
CA GLU A 16 3.51 2.16 5.54
C GLU A 16 4.16 0.90 6.12
N GLU A 17 4.60 0.91 7.38
CA GLU A 17 5.15 -0.27 8.04
C GLU A 17 4.12 -1.40 8.12
N ALA A 18 2.90 -1.11 8.55
CA ALA A 18 1.82 -2.09 8.61
C ALA A 18 1.45 -2.61 7.21
N MET A 19 1.49 -1.76 6.19
CA MET A 19 1.27 -2.15 4.79
C MET A 19 2.41 -3.01 4.20
N ARG A 20 3.61 -3.03 4.81
CA ARG A 20 4.68 -3.97 4.43
C ARG A 20 4.39 -5.40 4.87
N ASP A 21 3.49 -5.62 5.83
CA ASP A 21 3.02 -6.98 6.18
C ASP A 21 2.07 -7.53 5.10
N VAL A 22 1.50 -6.64 4.28
CA VAL A 22 0.62 -6.99 3.18
C VAL A 22 1.43 -7.41 1.97
N VAL A 23 1.59 -8.73 1.84
CA VAL A 23 2.28 -9.38 0.72
C VAL A 23 1.27 -9.78 -0.35
N ASP A 24 1.62 -9.55 -1.61
CA ASP A 24 0.90 -10.14 -2.75
C ASP A 24 1.25 -11.63 -2.87
N PRO A 25 0.31 -12.58 -2.69
CA PRO A 25 0.62 -14.00 -2.71
C PRO A 25 0.95 -14.58 -4.10
N GLU A 26 0.72 -13.84 -5.20
CA GLU A 26 1.07 -14.29 -6.55
C GLU A 26 2.54 -14.01 -6.86
N LEU A 27 3.05 -12.85 -6.42
CA LEU A 27 4.44 -12.43 -6.64
C LEU A 27 5.34 -12.71 -5.43
N GLY A 28 4.78 -12.83 -4.22
CA GLY A 28 5.51 -12.99 -2.97
C GLY A 28 6.25 -11.71 -2.53
N ILE A 29 5.77 -10.54 -2.96
CA ILE A 29 6.39 -9.24 -2.73
C ILE A 29 5.38 -8.30 -2.08
N ASN A 30 5.88 -7.39 -1.23
CA ASN A 30 5.06 -6.36 -0.59
C ASN A 30 4.49 -5.37 -1.60
N VAL A 31 3.24 -4.95 -1.38
CA VAL A 31 2.57 -3.97 -2.25
C VAL A 31 3.25 -2.58 -2.23
N VAL A 32 3.94 -2.27 -1.12
CA VAL A 32 4.74 -1.05 -0.93
C VAL A 32 6.00 -1.10 -1.80
N ASP A 33 6.75 -2.20 -1.79
CA ASP A 33 8.00 -2.34 -2.57
C ASP A 33 7.75 -2.40 -4.09
N LEU A 34 6.63 -3.00 -4.49
CA LEU A 34 6.20 -2.96 -5.89
C LEU A 34 5.80 -1.54 -6.32
N GLY A 35 5.65 -0.58 -5.40
CA GLY A 35 5.16 0.75 -5.75
C GLY A 35 3.75 0.70 -6.35
N LEU A 36 2.94 -0.29 -5.95
CA LEU A 36 1.54 -0.40 -6.36
C LEU A 36 0.66 0.59 -5.59
N VAL A 37 1.16 1.08 -4.44
CA VAL A 37 0.57 2.15 -3.66
C VAL A 37 0.95 3.48 -4.30
N TYR A 38 -0.03 4.17 -4.89
CA TYR A 38 0.16 5.50 -5.45
C TYR A 38 0.12 6.61 -4.41
N GLY A 39 -0.72 6.41 -3.39
CA GLY A 39 -0.93 7.39 -2.35
C GLY A 39 -1.62 6.76 -1.14
N LEU A 40 -1.19 7.20 0.04
CA LEU A 40 -1.79 6.92 1.32
C LEU A 40 -2.35 8.25 1.82
N ASN A 41 -3.65 8.30 2.06
CA ASN A 41 -4.34 9.44 2.66
C ASN A 41 -5.08 8.95 3.88
N VAL A 42 -5.16 9.81 4.90
CA VAL A 42 -5.87 9.50 6.13
C VAL A 42 -6.83 10.65 6.39
N GLU A 43 -8.09 10.32 6.59
CA GLU A 43 -9.11 11.27 6.99
C GLU A 43 -9.47 11.01 8.46
N GLU A 44 -9.11 11.94 9.33
CA GLU A 44 -9.54 11.95 10.73
C GLU A 44 -10.84 12.75 10.84
N GLY A 45 -11.95 12.05 11.10
CA GLY A 45 -13.27 12.65 11.28
C GLY A 45 -13.76 12.56 12.73
N GLU A 46 -14.90 13.19 13.01
CA GLU A 46 -15.60 13.08 14.31
C GLU A 46 -16.08 11.64 14.61
N GLU A 47 -16.26 10.82 13.56
CA GLU A 47 -16.71 9.42 13.65
C GLU A 47 -15.57 8.39 13.73
N GLY A 48 -14.33 8.79 13.45
CA GLY A 48 -13.15 7.90 13.46
C GLY A 48 -12.10 8.24 12.42
N THR A 49 -11.06 7.40 12.35
CA THR A 49 -9.94 7.54 11.40
C THR A 49 -10.15 6.60 10.21
N VAL A 50 -10.15 7.14 8.99
CA VAL A 50 -10.34 6.38 7.74
C VAL A 50 -9.07 6.46 6.90
N ALA A 51 -8.45 5.31 6.61
CA ALA A 51 -7.36 5.24 5.62
C ALA A 51 -7.93 5.10 4.21
N LEU A 52 -7.55 6.01 3.32
CA LEU A 52 -7.76 5.97 1.89
C LEU A 52 -6.45 5.58 1.21
N ILE A 53 -6.43 4.44 0.53
CA ILE A 53 -5.24 3.96 -0.17
C ILE A 53 -5.55 3.87 -1.66
N ASP A 54 -4.84 4.64 -2.47
CA ASP A 54 -4.89 4.51 -3.93
C ASP A 54 -3.91 3.43 -4.35
N MET A 55 -4.43 2.30 -4.84
CA MET A 55 -3.62 1.17 -5.29
C MET A 55 -3.93 0.78 -6.71
N THR A 56 -2.97 0.11 -7.33
CA THR A 56 -3.13 -0.49 -8.65
C THR A 56 -2.78 -1.95 -8.61
N LEU A 57 -3.36 -2.72 -9.53
CA LEU A 57 -3.08 -4.13 -9.66
C LEU A 57 -2.73 -4.47 -11.09
N THR A 58 -1.90 -5.49 -11.22
CA THR A 58 -1.60 -6.17 -12.47
C THR A 58 -2.84 -6.85 -13.07
N SER A 59 -3.90 -7.09 -12.29
CA SER A 59 -5.18 -7.63 -12.76
C SER A 59 -6.39 -7.17 -11.95
N ALA A 60 -7.33 -6.48 -12.62
CA ALA A 60 -8.57 -5.95 -12.04
C ALA A 60 -9.64 -7.01 -11.68
N ALA A 61 -9.40 -8.28 -11.99
CA ALA A 61 -10.37 -9.37 -11.84
C ALA A 61 -9.81 -10.59 -11.10
N CYS A 62 -8.68 -10.44 -10.40
CA CYS A 62 -8.16 -11.52 -9.55
C CYS A 62 -8.86 -11.48 -8.18
N PRO A 63 -9.34 -12.61 -7.64
CA PRO A 63 -9.95 -12.69 -6.31
C PRO A 63 -8.96 -12.33 -5.18
N LEU A 64 -7.69 -12.09 -5.52
CA LEU A 64 -6.67 -11.57 -4.62
C LEU A 64 -6.96 -10.17 -4.08
N THR A 65 -7.74 -9.34 -4.80
CA THR A 65 -8.11 -7.99 -4.33
C THR A 65 -8.73 -8.03 -2.94
N ASP A 66 -9.71 -8.91 -2.74
CA ASP A 66 -10.38 -9.11 -1.46
C ASP A 66 -9.40 -9.57 -0.37
N VAL A 67 -8.43 -10.42 -0.72
CA VAL A 67 -7.43 -10.95 0.22
C VAL A 67 -6.45 -9.85 0.63
N ILE A 68 -6.02 -9.00 -0.30
CA ILE A 68 -5.16 -7.85 0.00
C ILE A 68 -5.93 -6.81 0.81
N GLU A 69 -7.20 -6.54 0.47
CA GLU A 69 -8.06 -5.64 1.23
C GLU A 69 -8.27 -6.13 2.67
N ASP A 70 -8.57 -7.42 2.86
CA ASP A 70 -8.75 -8.02 4.17
C ASP A 70 -7.45 -8.03 4.99
N GLN A 71 -6.32 -8.41 4.38
CA GLN A 71 -5.01 -8.36 5.04
C GLN A 71 -4.63 -6.94 5.44
N SER A 72 -4.79 -5.97 4.54
CA SER A 72 -4.52 -4.55 4.82
C SER A 72 -5.42 -4.04 5.92
N ARG A 73 -6.72 -4.35 5.86
CA ARG A 73 -7.66 -3.95 6.90
C ARG A 73 -7.27 -4.57 8.23
N SER A 74 -6.94 -5.85 8.26
CA SER A 74 -6.52 -6.55 9.46
C SER A 74 -5.23 -5.93 10.03
N ALA A 75 -4.21 -5.69 9.20
CA ALA A 75 -2.95 -5.08 9.62
C ALA A 75 -3.14 -3.68 10.21
N LEU A 76 -3.97 -2.85 9.57
CA LEU A 76 -4.18 -1.46 9.96
C LEU A 76 -5.15 -1.31 11.14
N VAL A 77 -6.26 -2.04 11.12
CA VAL A 77 -7.27 -2.02 12.20
C VAL A 77 -6.75 -2.77 13.43
N SER A 78 -6.06 -3.91 13.27
CA SER A 78 -5.49 -4.63 14.42
C SER A 78 -4.33 -3.87 15.07
N SER A 79 -3.61 -3.03 14.32
CA SER A 79 -2.62 -2.11 14.87
C SER A 79 -3.27 -0.92 15.60
N GLY A 80 -4.58 -0.73 15.45
CA GLY A 80 -5.32 0.37 16.07
C GLY A 80 -5.01 1.74 15.46
N LEU A 81 -4.47 1.74 14.23
CA LEU A 81 -4.13 2.96 13.51
C LEU A 81 -5.39 3.60 12.93
N VAL A 82 -6.20 2.80 12.24
CA VAL A 82 -7.42 3.27 11.57
C VAL A 82 -8.63 2.41 11.94
N ASP A 83 -9.81 3.01 11.89
CA ASP A 83 -11.07 2.33 12.17
C ASP A 83 -11.67 1.73 10.89
N GLU A 84 -11.55 2.47 9.78
CA GLU A 84 -11.98 2.03 8.45
C GLU A 84 -10.84 2.13 7.43
N LEU A 85 -10.78 1.15 6.54
CA LEU A 85 -9.89 1.14 5.38
C LEU A 85 -10.73 1.21 4.11
N ARG A 86 -10.32 2.07 3.17
CA ARG A 86 -10.87 2.16 1.83
C ARG A 86 -9.76 2.12 0.80
N ILE A 87 -9.76 1.07 -0.01
CA ILE A 87 -8.83 0.94 -1.12
C ILE A 87 -9.52 1.41 -2.40
N ASN A 88 -8.90 2.39 -3.07
CA ASN A 88 -9.34 2.90 -4.35
C ASN A 88 -8.47 2.32 -5.46
N TRP A 89 -9.08 1.46 -6.29
CA TRP A 89 -8.39 0.84 -7.40
C TRP A 89 -8.27 1.82 -8.56
N VAL A 90 -7.04 2.30 -8.80
CA VAL A 90 -6.71 3.24 -9.87
C VAL A 90 -5.89 2.55 -10.95
N TRP A 91 -6.37 2.61 -12.19
CA TRP A 91 -5.64 2.13 -13.37
C TRP A 91 -5.10 3.25 -14.25
N ASN A 92 -5.38 4.50 -13.87
CA ASN A 92 -5.00 5.69 -14.63
C ASN A 92 -4.44 6.74 -13.67
N PRO A 93 -3.17 7.15 -13.79
CA PRO A 93 -2.17 6.78 -14.80
C PRO A 93 -1.75 5.30 -14.76
N PRO A 94 -1.24 4.74 -15.87
CA PRO A 94 -0.75 3.37 -15.89
C PRO A 94 0.44 3.23 -14.94
N TRP A 95 0.47 2.13 -14.20
CA TRP A 95 1.61 1.79 -13.36
C TRP A 95 2.85 1.58 -14.22
N GLY A 96 3.98 2.12 -13.76
CA GLY A 96 5.23 2.12 -14.49
C GLY A 96 6.40 1.79 -13.58
N PRO A 97 7.50 1.28 -14.16
CA PRO A 97 8.65 0.80 -13.41
C PRO A 97 9.41 1.90 -12.64
N ASP A 98 9.15 3.17 -12.98
CA ASP A 98 9.66 4.34 -12.26
C ASP A 98 9.12 4.47 -10.82
N LYS A 99 8.04 3.73 -10.49
CA LYS A 99 7.42 3.76 -9.16
C LYS A 99 7.92 2.66 -8.23
N ILE A 100 8.67 1.70 -8.75
CA ILE A 100 9.15 0.54 -7.99
C ILE A 100 10.39 0.96 -7.20
N THR A 101 10.50 0.51 -5.96
CA THR A 101 11.74 0.65 -5.19
C THR A 101 12.88 -0.14 -5.84
N GLU A 102 14.13 0.16 -5.49
CA GLU A 102 15.27 -0.65 -5.97
C GLU A 102 15.12 -2.14 -5.58
N ASP A 103 14.62 -2.42 -4.37
CA ASP A 103 14.41 -3.78 -3.88
C ASP A 103 13.27 -4.50 -4.64
N GLY A 104 12.10 -3.86 -4.77
CA GLY A 104 10.99 -4.42 -5.55
C GLY A 104 11.35 -4.64 -7.02
N ARG A 105 12.23 -3.79 -7.58
CA ARG A 105 12.74 -3.93 -8.95
C ARG A 105 13.67 -5.13 -9.09
N GLU A 106 14.55 -5.37 -8.13
CA GLU A 106 15.40 -6.57 -8.11
C GLU A 106 14.56 -7.84 -8.00
N GLN A 107 13.52 -7.84 -7.17
CA GLN A 107 12.62 -8.96 -6.99
C GLN A 107 11.77 -9.26 -8.24
N LEU A 108 11.22 -8.22 -8.90
CA LEU A 108 10.52 -8.39 -10.18
C LEU A 108 11.44 -8.93 -11.29
N ARG A 109 12.69 -8.47 -11.32
CA ARG A 109 13.70 -8.99 -12.26
C ARG A 109 14.03 -10.45 -11.96
N ALA A 110 14.07 -10.85 -10.69
CA ALA A 110 14.29 -12.24 -10.29
C ALA A 110 13.13 -13.16 -10.73
N LEU A 111 11.91 -12.63 -10.82
CA LEU A 111 10.72 -13.32 -11.33
C LEU A 111 10.62 -13.33 -12.86
N GLY A 112 11.53 -12.65 -13.57
CA GLY A 112 11.60 -12.64 -15.04
C GLY A 112 10.76 -11.55 -15.71
N PHE A 113 10.23 -10.59 -14.95
CA PHE A 113 9.63 -9.39 -15.53
C PHE A 113 10.73 -8.41 -15.93
N THR A 114 10.82 -8.08 -17.22
CA THR A 114 11.73 -7.04 -17.71
C THR A 114 11.10 -5.67 -17.44
N VAL A 115 11.58 -5.01 -16.39
CA VAL A 115 11.28 -3.61 -16.05
C VAL A 115 12.44 -2.68 -16.40
#